data_AF-A0A960XT71-F1
#
_entry.id   AF-A0A960XT71-F1
#
_cell.length_a   1.000
_cell.length_b   1.000
_cell.length_c   1.000
_cell.angle_alpha   90.00
_cell.angle_beta   90.00
_cell.angle_gamma   90.00
#
_symmetry.space_group_name_H-M   'P 1'
#
loop_
_entity.id
_entity.type
_entity.pdbx_description
1 polymer ?
#
loop_
_entity_poly.entity_id
_entity_poly.type
_entity_poly.pdbx_seq_one_letter_code
_entity_poly.pdbx_strand_id
1 'polypeptide(L)'
;ANNEGGVRMDDAEGKWFFKRNFDGTGAELYNLATDLSETNNLIAGYNTVAAVPSGHPHKDRVVEMNDWYVAHDSTNEPRTSDALDYGPPSGATGTRAVSVNLTDFATDIQQIDSDETYGVAAEGSVVGGWVNLNRVNNAAALTNDLGAATTVNLSLSAPNQWGSFNAAYDDTPLKAGIDDYTGTANPCSLTVTGLNATFPAGCRAIVYVGGFNANEGASISDGTNTYHFQAADNPIAPVPLVRTTDTTDDGADTAPEANYAVFGSAESPLTADSVTFTIDTLHGGGAAICAIQLVGEAGAGLSFKTPVPVPVPTPAFSIDAGPMLSASGLEDDVIYQLQSSGDLSGGWAGLETIATGPGGSWSAAATPSGPRRFYRLGYDSKVTRYELPLAAP
;
A
#
# COMPACT_ATOMS: atom_id res chain seq x y z
N ALA A 1 -32.13 14.40 -12.06
CA ALA A 1 -30.96 14.98 -11.40
C ALA A 1 -30.92 14.38 -10.01
N ASN A 2 -29.90 13.60 -9.70
CA ASN A 2 -29.78 12.93 -8.39
C ASN A 2 -29.48 14.03 -7.38
N ASN A 3 -30.42 14.32 -6.48
CA ASN A 3 -30.38 15.47 -5.57
C ASN A 3 -29.61 15.15 -4.27
N GLU A 4 -28.67 14.20 -4.36
CA GLU A 4 -28.00 13.56 -3.24
C GLU A 4 -26.48 13.66 -3.42
N GLY A 5 -25.76 13.88 -2.31
CA GLY A 5 -24.31 13.84 -2.19
C GLY A 5 -23.90 13.05 -0.94
N GLY A 6 -22.61 12.78 -0.76
CA GLY A 6 -22.16 12.06 0.42
C GLY A 6 -20.67 12.14 0.69
N VAL A 7 -20.29 11.75 1.90
CA VAL A 7 -18.92 11.74 2.43
C VAL A 7 -18.61 10.34 2.91
N ARG A 8 -17.40 9.85 2.61
CA ARG A 8 -16.85 8.64 3.22
C ARG A 8 -15.71 9.01 4.16
N MET A 9 -15.66 8.34 5.30
CA MET A 9 -14.64 8.57 6.33
C MET A 9 -14.26 7.23 6.95
N ASP A 10 -12.96 6.96 7.04
CA ASP A 10 -12.43 5.81 7.75
C ASP A 10 -11.75 6.32 9.03
N ASP A 11 -12.16 5.79 10.17
CA ASP A 11 -11.60 6.13 11.49
C ASP A 11 -11.40 4.87 12.34
N ALA A 12 -10.88 5.03 13.57
CA ALA A 12 -10.66 3.92 14.48
C ALA A 12 -11.95 3.21 14.94
N GLU A 13 -13.12 3.82 14.70
CA GLU A 13 -14.42 3.31 15.13
C GLU A 13 -15.21 2.65 13.99
N GLY A 14 -14.80 2.82 12.73
CA GLY A 14 -15.42 2.16 11.60
C GLY A 14 -15.11 2.77 10.24
N LYS A 15 -15.87 2.32 9.25
CA LYS A 15 -15.86 2.84 7.88
C LYS A 15 -17.22 3.44 7.61
N TRP A 16 -17.29 4.73 7.38
CA TRP A 16 -18.54 5.46 7.44
C TRP A 16 -18.91 6.01 6.08
N PHE A 17 -20.20 5.95 5.76
CA PHE A 17 -20.77 6.67 4.64
C PHE A 17 -21.91 7.54 5.14
N PHE A 18 -21.74 8.85 5.00
CA PHE A 18 -22.76 9.83 5.29
C PHE A 18 -23.34 10.33 3.97
N LYS A 19 -24.62 10.05 3.74
CA LYS A 19 -25.36 10.46 2.56
C LYS A 19 -26.30 11.60 2.94
N ARG A 20 -26.42 12.62 2.10
CA ARG A 20 -27.32 13.73 2.32
C ARG A 20 -27.90 14.30 1.04
N ASN A 21 -29.02 14.98 1.14
CA ASN A 21 -29.53 15.79 0.05
C ASN A 21 -28.76 17.12 -0.04
N PHE A 22 -28.62 17.65 -1.26
CA PHE A 22 -28.02 18.98 -1.48
C PHE A 22 -28.83 20.10 -0.80
N ASP A 23 -30.16 19.96 -0.74
CA ASP A 23 -31.05 20.88 -0.01
C ASP A 23 -31.01 20.72 1.52
N GLY A 24 -30.23 19.74 2.02
CA GLY A 24 -30.07 19.45 3.43
C GLY A 24 -31.24 18.73 4.09
N THR A 25 -32.25 18.26 3.34
CA THR A 25 -33.48 17.65 3.89
C THR A 25 -33.46 16.12 3.96
N GLY A 26 -32.37 15.48 3.56
CA GLY A 26 -32.15 14.04 3.68
C GLY A 26 -30.78 13.81 4.30
N ALA A 27 -30.71 12.90 5.27
CA ALA A 27 -29.48 12.51 5.96
C ALA A 27 -29.55 11.03 6.30
N GLU A 28 -28.54 10.27 5.88
CA GLU A 28 -28.40 8.84 6.14
C GLU A 28 -26.95 8.56 6.54
N LEU A 29 -26.75 7.65 7.48
CA LEU A 29 -25.42 7.23 7.92
C LEU A 29 -25.35 5.72 7.89
N TYR A 30 -24.27 5.18 7.33
CA TYR A 30 -24.01 3.75 7.27
C TYR A 30 -22.62 3.45 7.81
N ASN A 31 -22.48 2.31 8.47
CA ASN A 31 -21.18 1.73 8.78
C ASN A 31 -20.86 0.67 7.73
N LEU A 32 -20.09 1.07 6.72
CA LEU A 32 -19.63 0.23 5.61
C LEU A 32 -18.75 -0.93 6.07
N ALA A 33 -18.23 -0.93 7.30
CA ALA A 33 -17.54 -2.10 7.84
C ALA A 33 -18.50 -3.28 8.08
N THR A 34 -19.77 -3.00 8.32
CA THR A 34 -20.80 -4.00 8.68
C THR A 34 -22.02 -4.02 7.76
N ASP A 35 -22.21 -2.98 6.95
CA ASP A 35 -23.35 -2.81 6.05
C ASP A 35 -22.91 -2.12 4.75
N LEU A 36 -22.19 -2.87 3.92
CA LEU A 36 -21.75 -2.42 2.58
C LEU A 36 -22.92 -2.15 1.63
N SER A 37 -24.08 -2.76 1.90
CA SER A 37 -25.29 -2.59 1.10
C SER A 37 -26.09 -1.34 1.45
N GLU A 38 -25.66 -0.56 2.45
CA GLU A 38 -26.32 0.67 2.88
C GLU A 38 -27.81 0.44 3.23
N THR A 39 -28.10 -0.71 3.84
CA THR A 39 -29.47 -1.16 4.15
C THR A 39 -29.93 -0.72 5.54
N ASN A 40 -29.00 -0.46 6.44
CA ASN A 40 -29.22 -0.11 7.83
C ASN A 40 -28.76 1.33 8.09
N ASN A 41 -29.65 2.29 7.81
CA ASN A 41 -29.41 3.69 8.15
C ASN A 41 -29.35 3.87 9.68
N LEU A 42 -28.15 4.14 10.19
CA LEU A 42 -27.82 4.29 11.61
C LEU A 42 -28.40 5.55 12.25
N ILE A 43 -28.96 6.47 11.45
CA ILE A 43 -29.71 7.64 11.91
C ILE A 43 -31.16 7.62 11.39
N ALA A 44 -31.70 6.44 11.11
CA ALA A 44 -33.09 6.28 10.66
C ALA A 44 -34.08 7.02 11.58
N GLY A 45 -34.96 7.81 10.96
CA GLY A 45 -35.91 8.68 11.65
C GLY A 45 -35.45 10.13 11.82
N TYR A 46 -34.19 10.45 11.50
CA TYR A 46 -33.66 11.82 11.54
C TYR A 46 -33.22 12.28 10.15
N ASN A 47 -34.06 13.11 9.50
CA ASN A 47 -33.84 13.50 8.11
C ASN A 47 -32.82 14.65 7.91
N THR A 48 -32.26 15.20 8.98
CA THR A 48 -31.24 16.26 8.91
C THR A 48 -30.21 16.08 10.03
N VAL A 49 -29.00 16.59 9.83
CA VAL A 49 -27.93 16.60 10.85
C VAL A 49 -28.40 17.29 12.13
N ALA A 50 -29.17 18.38 12.01
CA ALA A 50 -29.74 19.10 13.15
C ALA A 50 -30.79 18.30 13.93
N ALA A 51 -31.53 17.42 13.25
CA ALA A 51 -32.58 16.59 13.86
C ALA A 51 -32.03 15.43 14.70
N VAL A 52 -30.78 14.99 14.46
CA VAL A 52 -30.13 13.97 15.29
C VAL A 52 -29.91 14.52 16.71
N PRO A 53 -30.45 13.89 17.78
CA PRO A 53 -30.30 14.37 19.16
C PRO A 53 -28.85 14.37 19.65
N SER A 54 -28.51 15.27 20.58
CA SER A 54 -27.15 15.37 21.14
C SER A 54 -26.68 14.13 21.90
N GLY A 55 -27.60 13.31 22.41
CA GLY A 55 -27.29 12.03 23.07
C GLY A 55 -27.28 10.82 22.15
N HIS A 56 -27.44 11.01 20.83
CA HIS A 56 -27.43 9.92 19.87
C HIS A 56 -25.99 9.41 19.66
N PRO A 57 -25.73 8.09 19.62
CA PRO A 57 -24.37 7.53 19.55
C PRO A 57 -23.57 7.95 18.31
N HIS A 58 -24.24 8.40 17.25
CA HIS A 58 -23.62 8.84 16.00
C HIS A 58 -23.73 10.35 15.76
N LYS A 59 -24.14 11.15 16.75
CA LYS A 59 -24.33 12.60 16.56
C LYS A 59 -23.04 13.28 16.12
N ASP A 60 -21.96 13.10 16.88
CA ASP A 60 -20.71 13.80 16.65
C ASP A 60 -20.12 13.44 15.29
N ARG A 61 -20.20 12.16 14.92
CA ARG A 61 -19.79 11.67 13.60
C ARG A 61 -20.58 12.30 12.45
N VAL A 62 -21.90 12.39 12.57
CA VAL A 62 -22.74 12.99 11.52
C VAL A 62 -22.47 14.49 11.40
N VAL A 63 -22.15 15.18 12.51
CA VAL A 63 -21.71 16.57 12.49
C VAL A 63 -20.36 16.70 11.80
N GLU A 64 -19.36 15.90 12.18
CA GLU A 64 -18.02 15.92 11.60
C GLU A 64 -18.04 15.68 10.08
N MET A 65 -18.71 14.62 9.64
CA MET A 65 -18.82 14.28 8.22
C MET A 65 -19.62 15.33 7.43
N ASN A 66 -20.61 15.97 8.05
CA ASN A 66 -21.35 17.07 7.43
C ASN A 66 -20.53 18.36 7.34
N ASP A 67 -19.79 18.71 8.38
CA ASP A 67 -18.93 19.89 8.39
C ASP A 67 -17.82 19.74 7.36
N TRP A 68 -17.27 18.52 7.23
CA TRP A 68 -16.39 18.15 6.13
C TRP A 68 -17.07 18.35 4.78
N TYR A 69 -18.29 17.82 4.58
CA TYR A 69 -19.04 18.02 3.34
C TYR A 69 -19.17 19.50 2.99
N VAL A 70 -19.67 20.31 3.92
CA VAL A 70 -19.94 21.75 3.71
C VAL A 70 -18.66 22.54 3.44
N ALA A 71 -17.56 22.20 4.11
CA ALA A 71 -16.26 22.82 3.85
C ALA A 71 -15.72 22.52 2.45
N HIS A 72 -16.20 21.46 1.80
CA HIS A 72 -15.73 20.99 0.50
C HIS A 72 -16.82 21.04 -0.60
N ASP A 73 -17.99 21.64 -0.32
CA ASP A 73 -19.17 21.73 -1.20
C ASP A 73 -19.13 22.94 -2.18
N SER A 74 -17.96 23.48 -2.51
CA SER A 74 -17.84 24.61 -3.44
C SER A 74 -17.84 24.19 -4.93
N THR A 75 -19.01 23.79 -5.43
CA THR A 75 -19.66 24.07 -6.75
C THR A 75 -18.92 24.46 -8.06
N ASN A 76 -17.65 24.13 -8.36
CA ASN A 76 -17.11 24.33 -9.73
C ASN A 76 -16.29 23.15 -10.29
N GLU A 77 -16.99 22.05 -10.62
CA GLU A 77 -16.43 20.81 -11.17
C GLU A 77 -15.83 20.90 -12.60
N PRO A 78 -15.16 19.82 -13.09
CA PRO A 78 -15.93 18.89 -13.93
C PRO A 78 -15.77 17.42 -13.53
N ARG A 79 -16.80 16.82 -12.94
CA ARG A 79 -17.13 15.41 -13.12
C ARG A 79 -18.05 15.33 -14.34
N THR A 80 -17.46 15.41 -15.54
CA THR A 80 -18.20 15.21 -16.79
C THR A 80 -17.88 13.90 -17.48
N SER A 81 -17.20 12.98 -16.79
CA SER A 81 -17.38 11.55 -17.05
C SER A 81 -18.25 10.99 -15.93
N ASP A 82 -19.04 9.97 -16.25
CA ASP A 82 -19.72 9.15 -15.24
C ASP A 82 -18.78 8.89 -14.07
N ALA A 83 -19.31 8.89 -12.84
CA ALA A 83 -18.56 8.35 -11.71
C ALA A 83 -18.16 6.93 -12.08
N LEU A 84 -16.90 6.74 -12.48
CA LEU A 84 -16.36 5.43 -12.70
C LEU A 84 -16.36 4.76 -11.33
N ASP A 85 -17.16 3.70 -11.23
CA ASP A 85 -17.09 2.75 -10.13
C ASP A 85 -15.67 2.15 -10.16
N TYR A 86 -14.82 2.64 -9.26
CA TYR A 86 -13.50 2.08 -9.01
C TYR A 86 -13.47 1.24 -7.73
N GLY A 87 -14.65 0.81 -7.24
CA GLY A 87 -14.69 -0.50 -6.63
C GLY A 87 -14.12 -1.49 -7.63
N PRO A 88 -13.38 -2.52 -7.19
CA PRO A 88 -13.10 -3.61 -8.11
C PRO A 88 -14.45 -4.03 -8.71
N PRO A 89 -14.61 -4.19 -10.04
CA PRO A 89 -15.72 -4.99 -10.54
C PRO A 89 -15.75 -6.26 -9.71
N SER A 90 -16.91 -6.78 -9.34
CA SER A 90 -16.99 -8.07 -8.66
C SER A 90 -16.10 -9.08 -9.40
N GLY A 91 -14.91 -9.39 -8.86
CA GLY A 91 -13.85 -10.08 -9.60
C GLY A 91 -12.54 -9.34 -9.93
N ALA A 92 -12.23 -8.14 -9.43
CA ALA A 92 -10.91 -7.56 -9.72
C ALA A 92 -9.79 -8.34 -9.01
N THR A 93 -8.89 -8.83 -9.85
CA THR A 93 -7.66 -9.54 -9.52
C THR A 93 -6.50 -8.54 -9.51
N GLY A 94 -5.57 -8.73 -8.59
CA GLY A 94 -4.25 -8.12 -8.65
C GLY A 94 -3.33 -8.77 -7.66
N THR A 95 -2.03 -8.74 -7.94
CA THR A 95 -1.02 -9.34 -7.08
C THR A 95 -1.06 -8.69 -5.69
N ARG A 96 -1.18 -9.51 -4.64
CA ARG A 96 -1.16 -9.11 -3.24
C ARG A 96 -0.13 -9.91 -2.48
N ALA A 97 0.33 -9.34 -1.38
CA ALA A 97 1.26 -9.98 -0.47
C ALA A 97 0.64 -10.10 0.93
N VAL A 98 0.76 -11.27 1.55
CA VAL A 98 0.56 -11.45 3.00
C VAL A 98 1.95 -11.65 3.59
N SER A 99 2.41 -10.69 4.39
CA SER A 99 3.78 -10.64 4.91
C SER A 99 3.78 -10.78 6.42
N VAL A 100 4.58 -11.70 6.95
CA VAL A 100 4.68 -11.97 8.39
C VAL A 100 6.13 -11.92 8.82
N ASN A 101 6.42 -11.09 9.81
CA ASN A 101 7.69 -11.01 10.51
C ASN A 101 7.59 -11.78 11.84
N LEU A 102 8.49 -12.73 12.08
CA LEU A 102 8.59 -13.39 13.38
C LEU A 102 9.58 -12.60 14.23
N THR A 103 9.11 -12.07 15.36
CA THR A 103 9.96 -11.28 16.26
C THR A 103 9.99 -11.86 17.67
N ASP A 104 11.12 -11.67 18.35
CA ASP A 104 11.32 -12.14 19.72
C ASP A 104 11.11 -11.03 20.78
N PHE A 105 10.91 -9.77 20.32
CA PHE A 105 10.84 -8.59 21.19
C PHE A 105 9.75 -7.61 20.75
N ALA A 106 9.25 -6.83 21.72
CA ALA A 106 8.26 -5.77 21.48
C ALA A 106 8.90 -4.42 21.07
N THR A 107 10.22 -4.35 20.96
CA THR A 107 10.95 -3.13 20.63
C THR A 107 11.00 -2.92 19.13
N ASP A 108 10.93 -1.65 18.73
CA ASP A 108 10.93 -1.19 17.33
C ASP A 108 12.05 -1.81 16.49
N ILE A 109 13.28 -1.87 17.05
CA ILE A 109 14.50 -2.34 16.38
C ILE A 109 14.46 -3.80 15.86
N GLN A 110 13.41 -4.56 16.21
CA GLN A 110 13.22 -5.95 15.77
C GLN A 110 11.88 -6.17 15.06
N GLN A 111 11.19 -5.09 14.73
CA GLN A 111 9.92 -5.09 14.03
C GLN A 111 10.10 -4.37 12.71
N ILE A 112 9.21 -4.66 11.78
CA ILE A 112 9.03 -3.82 10.60
C ILE A 112 7.89 -2.89 10.95
N ASP A 113 8.13 -1.60 10.99
CA ASP A 113 7.13 -0.63 11.40
C ASP A 113 6.07 -0.39 10.29
N SER A 114 5.06 0.42 10.58
CA SER A 114 3.96 0.66 9.64
C SER A 114 4.34 1.50 8.42
N ASP A 115 5.46 2.23 8.51
CA ASP A 115 5.90 3.20 7.51
C ASP A 115 7.03 2.61 6.63
N GLU A 116 7.55 1.45 7.02
CA GLU A 116 8.56 0.69 6.32
C GLU A 116 7.99 -0.23 5.23
N THR A 117 8.83 -0.48 4.22
CA THR A 117 8.61 -1.52 3.22
C THR A 117 9.79 -2.46 3.21
N TYR A 118 9.51 -3.76 3.13
CA TYR A 118 10.54 -4.78 3.03
C TYR A 118 10.14 -5.84 2.02
N GLY A 119 11.13 -6.42 1.35
CA GLY A 119 10.93 -7.53 0.45
C GLY A 119 12.10 -7.75 -0.50
N VAL A 120 11.99 -8.77 -1.34
CA VAL A 120 12.95 -9.04 -2.40
C VAL A 120 12.48 -8.36 -3.69
N ALA A 121 13.22 -7.35 -4.15
CA ALA A 121 12.91 -6.59 -5.37
C ALA A 121 12.86 -7.47 -6.63
N ALA A 122 13.80 -8.41 -6.77
CA ALA A 122 13.82 -9.36 -7.89
C ALA A 122 12.60 -10.28 -7.93
N GLU A 123 11.94 -10.47 -6.78
CA GLU A 123 10.73 -11.26 -6.63
C GLU A 123 9.49 -10.35 -6.51
N GLY A 124 9.58 -9.07 -6.87
CA GLY A 124 8.45 -8.12 -6.87
C GLY A 124 7.66 -8.08 -5.56
N SER A 125 8.35 -8.21 -4.42
CA SER A 125 7.73 -8.41 -3.10
C SER A 125 8.02 -7.30 -2.09
N VAL A 126 8.61 -6.19 -2.53
CA VAL A 126 8.85 -5.02 -1.68
C VAL A 126 7.51 -4.34 -1.39
N VAL A 127 6.97 -4.57 -0.20
CA VAL A 127 5.67 -4.06 0.25
C VAL A 127 5.74 -3.64 1.71
N GLY A 128 4.81 -2.77 2.12
CA GLY A 128 4.53 -2.51 3.54
C GLY A 128 3.51 -3.49 4.12
N GLY A 129 2.94 -3.14 5.28
CA GLY A 129 1.84 -3.91 5.89
C GLY A 129 2.27 -5.27 6.47
N TRP A 130 3.52 -5.38 6.90
CA TRP A 130 4.03 -6.57 7.57
C TRP A 130 3.36 -6.79 8.92
N VAL A 131 2.96 -8.03 9.19
CA VAL A 131 2.38 -8.43 10.48
C VAL A 131 3.51 -8.93 11.38
N ASN A 132 3.83 -8.18 12.43
CA ASN A 132 4.80 -8.59 13.44
C ASN A 132 4.17 -9.56 14.45
N LEU A 133 4.68 -10.80 14.49
CA LEU A 133 4.29 -11.83 15.45
C LEU A 133 5.34 -11.97 16.55
N ASN A 134 5.11 -11.28 17.67
CA ASN A 134 6.02 -11.31 18.83
C ASN A 134 5.80 -12.57 19.68
N ARG A 135 6.64 -13.59 19.49
CA ARG A 135 6.52 -14.91 20.15
C ARG A 135 5.12 -15.51 20.04
N VAL A 136 4.43 -15.26 18.91
CA VAL A 136 3.08 -15.74 18.65
C VAL A 136 3.15 -16.95 17.72
N ASN A 137 2.81 -18.12 18.27
CA ASN A 137 2.84 -19.37 17.50
C ASN A 137 1.60 -19.58 16.62
N ASN A 138 0.53 -18.80 16.79
CA ASN A 138 -0.69 -18.94 15.99
C ASN A 138 -1.29 -17.56 15.70
N ALA A 139 -1.51 -17.26 14.43
CA ALA A 139 -2.17 -16.05 13.97
C ALA A 139 -3.28 -16.40 12.98
N ALA A 140 -4.44 -15.77 13.12
CA ALA A 140 -5.59 -16.01 12.26
C ALA A 140 -5.97 -14.73 11.52
N ALA A 141 -6.56 -14.88 10.33
CA ALA A 141 -7.02 -13.79 9.48
C ALA A 141 -5.95 -12.71 9.26
N LEU A 142 -4.75 -13.13 8.85
CA LEU A 142 -3.65 -12.22 8.52
C LEU A 142 -4.10 -11.17 7.49
N THR A 143 -3.53 -9.97 7.55
CA THR A 143 -3.82 -8.91 6.59
C THR A 143 -2.86 -8.96 5.41
N ASN A 144 -3.33 -8.50 4.24
CA ASN A 144 -2.45 -8.27 3.10
C ASN A 144 -1.70 -6.93 3.20
N ASP A 145 -0.88 -6.62 2.19
CA ASP A 145 -0.09 -5.41 2.00
C ASP A 145 -0.88 -4.09 2.06
N LEU A 146 -2.22 -4.16 1.98
CA LEU A 146 -3.10 -3.00 2.08
C LEU A 146 -3.82 -2.91 3.43
N GLY A 147 -3.62 -3.87 4.32
CA GLY A 147 -4.36 -3.99 5.58
C GLY A 147 -5.74 -4.63 5.43
N ALA A 148 -6.06 -5.25 4.29
CA ALA A 148 -7.32 -5.97 4.12
C ALA A 148 -7.21 -7.37 4.75
N ALA A 149 -8.24 -7.77 5.50
CA ALA A 149 -8.30 -9.09 6.12
C ALA A 149 -8.32 -10.19 5.06
N THR A 150 -7.56 -11.26 5.30
CA THR A 150 -7.50 -12.43 4.41
C THR A 150 -8.00 -13.68 5.14
N THR A 151 -8.07 -14.80 4.42
CA THR A 151 -8.34 -16.12 5.02
C THR A 151 -7.06 -16.81 5.48
N VAL A 152 -5.90 -16.20 5.27
CA VAL A 152 -4.62 -16.81 5.61
C VAL A 152 -4.46 -16.85 7.12
N ASN A 153 -4.21 -18.05 7.64
CA ASN A 153 -3.80 -18.27 9.02
C ASN A 153 -2.40 -18.88 9.03
N LEU A 154 -1.66 -18.64 10.11
CA LEU A 154 -0.32 -19.15 10.32
C LEU A 154 -0.24 -19.87 11.67
N SER A 155 0.42 -21.02 11.68
CA SER A 155 0.75 -21.77 12.89
C SER A 155 2.21 -22.21 12.86
N LEU A 156 2.89 -22.12 14.00
CA LEU A 156 4.30 -22.48 14.16
C LEU A 156 4.45 -23.72 15.05
N SER A 157 5.36 -24.61 14.68
CA SER A 157 5.99 -25.59 15.56
C SER A 157 7.38 -25.06 15.91
N ALA A 158 7.55 -24.51 17.11
CA ALA A 158 8.81 -23.93 17.58
C ALA A 158 9.34 -24.67 18.83
N PRO A 159 9.72 -25.96 18.71
CA PRO A 159 10.09 -26.79 19.85
C PRO A 159 11.38 -26.31 20.55
N ASN A 160 12.25 -25.60 19.82
CA ASN A 160 13.55 -25.11 20.31
C ASN A 160 13.53 -23.62 20.68
N GLN A 161 12.33 -23.05 20.87
CA GLN A 161 12.08 -21.64 21.21
C GLN A 161 12.40 -20.68 20.05
N TRP A 162 12.64 -19.41 20.40
CA TRP A 162 12.85 -18.28 19.50
C TRP A 162 14.24 -17.70 19.73
N GLY A 163 14.85 -17.21 18.65
CA GLY A 163 16.19 -16.62 18.66
C GLY A 163 16.20 -15.22 18.07
N SER A 164 17.25 -14.47 18.40
CA SER A 164 17.57 -13.18 17.80
C SER A 164 18.99 -13.19 17.26
N PHE A 165 19.18 -12.54 16.13
CA PHE A 165 20.39 -12.62 15.34
C PHE A 165 21.14 -11.28 15.34
N ASN A 166 22.20 -11.22 14.54
CA ASN A 166 23.15 -10.11 14.48
C ASN A 166 22.45 -8.73 14.37
N ALA A 167 23.02 -7.69 14.97
CA ALA A 167 22.52 -6.32 14.90
C ALA A 167 22.50 -5.75 13.46
N ALA A 168 23.26 -6.34 12.53
CA ALA A 168 23.17 -6.00 11.11
C ALA A 168 21.79 -6.28 10.48
N TYR A 169 20.94 -7.06 11.16
CA TYR A 169 19.57 -7.37 10.76
C TYR A 169 18.51 -6.54 11.49
N ASP A 170 18.91 -5.56 12.31
CA ASP A 170 17.97 -4.62 12.94
C ASP A 170 17.07 -3.97 11.87
N ASP A 171 15.79 -3.75 12.19
CA ASP A 171 14.76 -3.23 11.28
C ASP A 171 14.51 -4.11 10.03
N THR A 172 14.81 -5.41 10.13
CA THR A 172 14.52 -6.39 9.07
C THR A 172 13.80 -7.63 9.60
N PRO A 173 13.04 -8.34 8.73
CA PRO A 173 12.47 -9.63 9.08
C PRO A 173 13.49 -10.76 9.27
N LEU A 174 14.80 -10.48 9.15
CA LEU A 174 15.87 -11.43 9.46
C LEU A 174 16.38 -11.29 10.90
N LYS A 175 15.82 -10.36 11.69
CA LYS A 175 16.31 -10.07 13.03
C LYS A 175 16.08 -11.21 14.02
N ALA A 176 14.98 -11.94 13.89
CA ALA A 176 14.56 -12.96 14.82
C ALA A 176 13.73 -14.03 14.11
N GLY A 177 13.52 -15.17 14.78
CA GLY A 177 12.83 -16.30 14.20
C GLY A 177 12.63 -17.45 15.17
N ILE A 178 12.03 -18.53 14.66
CA ILE A 178 11.93 -19.80 15.38
C ILE A 178 13.19 -20.63 15.12
N ASP A 179 13.86 -21.02 16.20
CA ASP A 179 15.18 -21.65 16.10
C ASP A 179 15.07 -23.15 15.83
N ASP A 180 16.08 -23.64 15.14
CA ASP A 180 16.40 -25.04 15.01
C ASP A 180 17.89 -25.28 15.27
N TYR A 181 18.21 -26.45 15.85
CA TYR A 181 19.58 -26.85 16.15
C TYR A 181 19.76 -28.33 15.87
N THR A 182 20.96 -28.72 15.47
CA THR A 182 21.28 -30.13 15.20
C THR A 182 20.99 -31.02 16.41
N GLY A 183 20.22 -32.08 16.19
CA GLY A 183 19.90 -33.08 17.22
C GLY A 183 18.89 -32.63 18.28
N THR A 184 18.18 -31.53 18.05
CA THR A 184 17.11 -31.05 18.94
C THR A 184 15.72 -31.54 18.51
N ALA A 185 14.69 -31.10 19.22
CA ALA A 185 13.33 -31.57 19.00
C ALA A 185 12.81 -31.07 17.65
N ASN A 186 12.21 -31.96 16.88
CA ASN A 186 11.77 -31.72 15.51
C ASN A 186 10.31 -32.19 15.31
N PRO A 187 9.53 -31.59 14.38
CA PRO A 187 9.95 -30.56 13.42
C PRO A 187 9.90 -29.13 13.97
N CYS A 188 10.86 -28.28 13.56
CA CYS A 188 10.72 -26.83 13.56
C CYS A 188 10.08 -26.35 12.25
N SER A 189 8.90 -25.72 12.30
CA SER A 189 8.13 -25.44 11.08
C SER A 189 7.16 -24.26 11.17
N LEU A 190 6.82 -23.74 9.99
CA LEU A 190 5.80 -22.72 9.76
C LEU A 190 4.76 -23.28 8.79
N THR A 191 3.51 -23.35 9.22
CA THR A 191 2.38 -23.76 8.40
C THR A 191 1.49 -22.57 8.11
N VAL A 192 1.13 -22.38 6.84
CA VAL A 192 0.09 -21.43 6.41
C VAL A 192 -1.11 -22.18 5.85
N THR A 193 -2.31 -21.70 6.12
CA THR A 193 -3.59 -22.31 5.70
C THR A 193 -4.54 -21.26 5.16
N GLY A 194 -5.61 -21.68 4.45
CA GLY A 194 -6.58 -20.77 3.87
C GLY A 194 -6.05 -20.03 2.65
N LEU A 195 -5.06 -20.61 1.95
CA LEU A 195 -4.42 -19.99 0.80
C LEU A 195 -5.37 -19.85 -0.39
N ASN A 196 -6.23 -20.83 -0.66
CA ASN A 196 -6.99 -20.86 -1.91
C ASN A 196 -8.11 -19.82 -1.96
N ALA A 197 -8.64 -19.41 -0.81
CA ALA A 197 -9.62 -18.32 -0.76
C ALA A 197 -8.94 -16.94 -0.91
N THR A 198 -7.71 -16.78 -0.43
CA THR A 198 -6.95 -15.53 -0.58
C THR A 198 -6.30 -15.43 -1.96
N PHE A 199 -5.75 -16.53 -2.48
CA PHE A 199 -5.03 -16.64 -3.74
C PHE A 199 -5.61 -17.80 -4.60
N PRO A 200 -6.75 -17.61 -5.27
CA PRO A 200 -7.43 -18.69 -5.99
C PRO A 200 -6.65 -19.30 -7.16
N ALA A 201 -5.74 -18.52 -7.75
CA ALA A 201 -4.83 -19.00 -8.80
C ALA A 201 -3.55 -19.64 -8.24
N GLY A 202 -3.42 -19.71 -6.92
CA GLY A 202 -2.20 -20.07 -6.21
C GLY A 202 -1.28 -18.87 -5.95
N CYS A 203 -0.23 -19.11 -5.17
CA CYS A 203 0.75 -18.09 -4.77
C CYS A 203 2.19 -18.64 -4.86
N ARG A 204 3.17 -17.75 -4.77
CA ARG A 204 4.54 -18.09 -4.38
C ARG A 204 4.76 -17.75 -2.92
N ALA A 205 5.62 -18.50 -2.25
CA ALA A 205 6.07 -18.20 -0.91
C ALA A 205 7.56 -17.82 -0.93
N ILE A 206 7.89 -16.67 -0.34
CA ILE A 206 9.26 -16.24 -0.06
C ILE A 206 9.47 -16.46 1.42
N VAL A 207 10.28 -17.47 1.77
CA VAL A 207 10.58 -17.82 3.15
C VAL A 207 11.94 -17.23 3.49
N TYR A 208 11.97 -16.35 4.48
CA TYR A 208 13.19 -15.74 4.97
C TYR A 208 13.81 -16.63 6.03
N VAL A 209 15.08 -16.94 5.84
CA VAL A 209 15.85 -17.86 6.67
C VAL A 209 17.08 -17.15 7.24
N GLY A 210 17.47 -17.56 8.43
CA GLY A 210 18.62 -16.99 9.14
C GLY A 210 19.25 -18.03 10.06
N GLY A 211 20.06 -17.57 11.01
CA GLY A 211 20.74 -18.46 11.94
C GLY A 211 21.83 -17.75 12.73
N PHE A 212 22.47 -18.52 13.61
CA PHE A 212 23.60 -18.08 14.40
C PHE A 212 24.90 -18.16 13.58
N ASN A 213 25.89 -17.38 14.00
CA ASN A 213 27.26 -17.53 13.53
C ASN A 213 27.70 -18.99 13.71
N ALA A 214 28.47 -19.52 12.75
CA ALA A 214 28.83 -20.93 12.64
C ALA A 214 27.69 -21.89 12.25
N ASN A 215 26.53 -21.45 11.77
CA ASN A 215 25.66 -22.34 11.00
C ASN A 215 26.36 -22.68 9.67
N GLU A 216 26.87 -23.90 9.54
CA GLU A 216 27.68 -24.38 8.41
C GLU A 216 26.81 -25.08 7.35
N GLY A 217 25.50 -25.21 7.61
CA GLY A 217 24.55 -25.80 6.68
C GLY A 217 23.20 -26.11 7.32
N ALA A 218 22.14 -25.66 6.67
CA ALA A 218 20.76 -25.93 7.02
C ALA A 218 19.92 -26.12 5.76
N SER A 219 18.69 -26.61 5.93
CA SER A 219 17.74 -26.77 4.85
C SER A 219 16.37 -26.19 5.19
N ILE A 220 15.65 -25.75 4.17
CA ILE A 220 14.25 -25.33 4.25
C ILE A 220 13.45 -26.08 3.18
N SER A 221 12.35 -26.71 3.57
CA SER A 221 11.57 -27.61 2.70
C SER A 221 10.07 -27.34 2.79
N ASP A 222 9.37 -27.40 1.65
CA ASP A 222 7.90 -27.44 1.58
C ASP A 222 7.32 -28.88 1.57
N GLY A 223 8.20 -29.89 1.77
CA GLY A 223 7.89 -31.32 1.66
C GLY A 223 8.04 -31.90 0.25
N THR A 224 8.17 -31.04 -0.78
CA THR A 224 8.41 -31.43 -2.18
C THR A 224 9.78 -30.95 -2.67
N ASN A 225 10.06 -29.66 -2.46
CA ASN A 225 11.30 -28.98 -2.77
C ASN A 225 12.06 -28.73 -1.47
N THR A 226 13.38 -28.87 -1.53
CA THR A 226 14.26 -28.57 -0.39
C THR A 226 15.41 -27.73 -0.91
N TYR A 227 15.70 -26.65 -0.20
CA TYR A 227 16.83 -25.75 -0.49
C TYR A 227 17.79 -25.72 0.69
N HIS A 228 19.09 -25.68 0.40
CA HIS A 228 20.17 -25.69 1.38
C HIS A 228 20.84 -24.32 1.46
N PHE A 229 21.15 -23.87 2.67
CA PHE A 229 21.78 -22.57 2.90
C PHE A 229 22.69 -22.64 4.13
N GLN A 230 23.49 -21.59 4.32
CA GLN A 230 24.17 -21.33 5.59
C GLN A 230 23.96 -19.87 6.00
N ALA A 231 24.05 -19.58 7.30
CA ALA A 231 23.95 -18.21 7.79
C ALA A 231 25.21 -17.42 7.43
N ALA A 232 25.06 -16.11 7.18
CA ALA A 232 26.21 -15.25 6.97
C ALA A 232 27.06 -15.17 8.25
N ASP A 233 28.36 -15.39 8.13
CA ASP A 233 29.25 -15.53 9.29
C ASP A 233 29.55 -14.19 9.98
N ASN A 234 29.55 -13.09 9.20
CA ASN A 234 29.76 -11.72 9.67
C ASN A 234 28.93 -10.71 8.85
N PRO A 235 27.60 -10.69 8.99
CA PRO A 235 26.76 -9.76 8.25
C PRO A 235 27.06 -8.31 8.65
N ILE A 236 27.08 -7.42 7.66
CA ILE A 236 27.28 -5.97 7.83
C ILE A 236 26.11 -5.26 7.18
N ALA A 237 25.46 -4.35 7.91
CA ALA A 237 24.34 -3.59 7.40
C ALA A 237 24.76 -2.60 6.28
N PRO A 238 23.95 -2.42 5.22
CA PRO A 238 22.73 -3.18 4.93
C PRO A 238 23.06 -4.57 4.39
N VAL A 239 22.39 -5.61 4.92
CA VAL A 239 22.65 -6.99 4.49
C VAL A 239 21.92 -7.26 3.16
N PRO A 240 22.63 -7.67 2.10
CA PRO A 240 21.99 -8.03 0.84
C PRO A 240 21.11 -9.26 0.99
N LEU A 241 19.93 -9.26 0.38
CA LEU A 241 19.08 -10.45 0.27
C LEU A 241 19.61 -11.37 -0.81
N VAL A 242 20.01 -12.58 -0.41
CA VAL A 242 20.54 -13.62 -1.29
C VAL A 242 19.62 -14.84 -1.26
N ARG A 243 19.24 -15.30 -2.46
CA ARG A 243 18.43 -16.49 -2.67
C ARG A 243 19.30 -17.73 -2.57
N THR A 244 18.85 -18.76 -1.85
CA THR A 244 19.36 -20.11 -2.08
C THR A 244 18.61 -20.80 -3.23
N THR A 245 19.37 -21.48 -4.09
CA THR A 245 18.86 -22.37 -5.14
C THR A 245 19.43 -23.78 -5.04
N ASP A 246 20.27 -24.04 -4.04
CA ASP A 246 20.98 -25.31 -3.91
C ASP A 246 20.03 -26.38 -3.38
N THR A 247 19.93 -27.50 -4.08
CA THR A 247 18.99 -28.59 -3.77
C THR A 247 19.68 -29.84 -3.23
N THR A 248 20.97 -29.74 -2.92
CA THR A 248 21.81 -30.83 -2.43
C THR A 248 22.59 -30.40 -1.20
N ASP A 249 22.63 -31.27 -0.19
CA ASP A 249 23.57 -31.15 0.93
C ASP A 249 24.92 -31.75 0.51
N ASP A 250 25.88 -30.88 0.19
CA ASP A 250 27.25 -31.25 -0.17
C ASP A 250 28.20 -31.27 1.05
N GLY A 251 27.67 -31.05 2.26
CA GLY A 251 28.39 -31.07 3.54
C GLY A 251 28.46 -29.71 4.24
N ALA A 252 29.22 -29.67 5.34
CA ALA A 252 29.47 -28.45 6.10
C ALA A 252 30.25 -27.42 5.27
N ASP A 253 29.87 -26.15 5.38
CA ASP A 253 30.44 -24.98 4.71
C ASP A 253 30.35 -25.00 3.17
N THR A 254 29.52 -25.88 2.59
CA THR A 254 29.38 -25.96 1.13
C THR A 254 28.15 -25.23 0.59
N ALA A 255 27.11 -25.08 1.40
CA ALA A 255 25.89 -24.38 1.00
C ALA A 255 26.16 -22.87 0.85
N PRO A 256 25.41 -22.15 0.00
CA PRO A 256 25.58 -20.72 -0.15
C PRO A 256 25.13 -19.98 1.10
N GLU A 257 25.84 -18.89 1.44
CA GLU A 257 25.30 -17.89 2.37
C GLU A 257 24.04 -17.28 1.74
N ALA A 258 22.89 -17.52 2.35
CA ALA A 258 21.61 -17.07 1.83
C ALA A 258 20.62 -16.75 2.95
N ASN A 259 19.65 -15.89 2.64
CA ASN A 259 18.70 -15.34 3.62
C ASN A 259 17.25 -15.56 3.19
N TYR A 260 17.01 -16.13 2.00
CA TYR A 260 15.66 -16.54 1.60
C TYR A 260 15.65 -17.69 0.61
N ALA A 261 14.55 -18.43 0.61
CA ALA A 261 14.18 -19.42 -0.39
C ALA A 261 12.81 -19.07 -0.99
N VAL A 262 12.59 -19.45 -2.26
CA VAL A 262 11.33 -19.19 -2.95
C VAL A 262 10.71 -20.52 -3.37
N PHE A 263 9.45 -20.73 -2.96
CA PHE A 263 8.65 -21.89 -3.28
C PHE A 263 7.48 -21.48 -4.18
N GLY A 264 7.27 -22.24 -5.25
CA GLY A 264 6.35 -21.90 -6.32
C GLY A 264 6.88 -20.83 -7.28
N SER A 265 6.24 -20.71 -8.44
CA SER A 265 6.52 -19.68 -9.45
C SER A 265 5.24 -19.22 -10.14
N ALA A 266 5.35 -18.28 -11.09
CA ALA A 266 4.20 -17.89 -11.91
C ALA A 266 3.70 -19.05 -12.80
N GLU A 267 4.60 -19.92 -13.24
CA GLU A 267 4.32 -21.08 -14.09
C GLU A 267 3.89 -22.31 -13.29
N SER A 268 4.32 -22.41 -12.02
CA SER A 268 3.97 -23.50 -11.11
C SER A 268 3.71 -22.97 -9.70
N PRO A 269 2.56 -22.31 -9.48
CA PRO A 269 2.24 -21.72 -8.18
C PRO A 269 1.87 -22.80 -7.16
N LEU A 270 2.01 -22.46 -5.87
CA LEU A 270 1.47 -23.25 -4.77
C LEU A 270 -0.06 -23.16 -4.80
N THR A 271 -0.73 -24.28 -5.06
CA THR A 271 -2.20 -24.38 -5.23
C THR A 271 -2.89 -25.18 -4.12
N ALA A 272 -2.11 -25.73 -3.19
CA ALA A 272 -2.65 -26.35 -2.00
C ALA A 272 -3.18 -25.27 -1.06
N ASP A 273 -4.33 -25.50 -0.43
CA ASP A 273 -4.90 -24.56 0.53
C ASP A 273 -4.06 -24.40 1.81
N SER A 274 -3.10 -25.31 2.01
CA SER A 274 -2.15 -25.33 3.11
C SER A 274 -0.78 -25.79 2.63
N VAL A 275 0.27 -25.18 3.17
CA VAL A 275 1.67 -25.59 2.99
C VAL A 275 2.41 -25.44 4.31
N THR A 276 3.34 -26.37 4.56
CA THR A 276 4.21 -26.34 5.75
C THR A 276 5.66 -26.25 5.29
N PHE A 277 6.35 -25.22 5.77
CA PHE A 277 7.78 -25.05 5.58
C PHE A 277 8.51 -25.56 6.82
N THR A 278 9.40 -26.53 6.63
CA THR A 278 10.16 -27.17 7.70
C THR A 278 11.63 -26.82 7.55
N ILE A 279 12.24 -26.33 8.62
CA ILE A 279 13.68 -26.06 8.69
C ILE A 279 14.39 -27.21 9.40
N ASP A 280 15.60 -27.53 8.96
CA ASP A 280 16.47 -28.53 9.60
C ASP A 280 17.94 -28.07 9.55
N THR A 281 18.59 -28.04 10.71
CA THR A 281 19.98 -27.66 10.88
C THR A 281 20.87 -28.89 10.74
N LEU A 282 21.61 -28.94 9.63
CA LEU A 282 22.37 -30.11 9.22
C LEU A 282 23.78 -30.09 9.82
N HIS A 283 24.43 -28.92 9.78
CA HIS A 283 25.83 -28.73 10.18
C HIS A 283 26.02 -27.45 10.99
N GLY A 284 26.88 -27.51 12.01
CA GLY A 284 27.27 -26.35 12.81
C GLY A 284 26.21 -25.83 13.80
N GLY A 285 26.15 -24.50 13.91
CA GLY A 285 25.25 -23.71 14.75
C GLY A 285 23.82 -23.64 14.21
N GLY A 286 22.91 -23.13 15.03
CA GLY A 286 21.47 -23.16 14.77
C GLY A 286 21.04 -22.29 13.58
N ALA A 287 19.95 -22.71 12.95
CA ALA A 287 19.28 -21.98 11.87
C ALA A 287 17.86 -21.57 12.28
N ALA A 288 17.21 -20.69 11.52
CA ALA A 288 15.87 -20.23 11.85
C ALA A 288 15.00 -19.87 10.64
N ILE A 289 13.68 -20.08 10.79
CA ILE A 289 12.69 -19.43 9.94
C ILE A 289 12.39 -18.07 10.58
N CYS A 290 12.65 -17.00 9.84
CA CYS A 290 12.57 -15.63 10.36
C CYS A 290 11.28 -14.92 9.90
N ALA A 291 10.82 -15.22 8.69
CA ALA A 291 9.66 -14.55 8.11
C ALA A 291 9.11 -15.28 6.89
N ILE A 292 7.93 -14.86 6.43
CA ILE A 292 7.34 -15.32 5.18
C ILE A 292 6.59 -14.19 4.47
N GLN A 293 6.68 -14.17 3.14
CA GLN A 293 5.75 -13.46 2.27
C GLN A 293 5.04 -14.42 1.33
N LEU A 294 3.73 -14.37 1.28
CA LEU A 294 2.90 -15.08 0.32
C LEU A 294 2.46 -14.09 -0.75
N VAL A 295 2.84 -14.31 -2.00
CA VAL A 295 2.57 -13.38 -3.10
C VAL A 295 1.79 -14.08 -4.20
N GLY A 296 0.60 -13.57 -4.52
CA GLY A 296 -0.26 -14.17 -5.55
C GLY A 296 -1.39 -13.26 -5.97
N GLU A 297 -2.11 -13.65 -7.00
CA GLU A 297 -3.32 -12.94 -7.44
C GLU A 297 -4.42 -13.09 -6.40
N ALA A 298 -4.84 -11.96 -5.83
CA ALA A 298 -5.89 -11.97 -4.82
C ALA A 298 -7.25 -12.39 -5.39
N GLY A 299 -8.00 -13.15 -4.60
CA GLY A 299 -9.36 -13.54 -4.90
C GLY A 299 -10.34 -12.35 -4.86
N ALA A 300 -11.46 -12.52 -5.57
CA ALA A 300 -12.54 -11.55 -5.58
C ALA A 300 -13.07 -11.31 -4.15
N GLY A 301 -12.87 -10.10 -3.62
CA GLY A 301 -13.31 -9.70 -2.27
C GLY A 301 -12.23 -9.11 -1.36
N LEU A 302 -10.95 -9.24 -1.71
CA LEU A 302 -9.87 -8.57 -1.00
C LEU A 302 -9.75 -7.12 -1.49
N SER A 303 -9.94 -6.15 -0.59
CA SER A 303 -10.02 -4.73 -0.96
C SER A 303 -8.69 -4.22 -1.52
N PHE A 304 -8.75 -3.49 -2.64
CA PHE A 304 -7.64 -2.74 -3.21
C PHE A 304 -7.72 -1.31 -2.65
N LYS A 305 -6.66 -0.79 -2.02
CA LYS A 305 -6.57 0.63 -1.69
C LYS A 305 -6.33 1.37 -3.00
N THR A 306 -7.32 2.14 -3.41
CA THR A 306 -7.25 2.97 -4.61
C THR A 306 -6.49 4.27 -4.28
N PRO A 307 -5.56 4.73 -5.13
CA PRO A 307 -4.91 6.03 -4.99
C PRO A 307 -5.92 7.18 -4.87
N VAL A 308 -5.62 8.13 -3.99
CA VAL A 308 -6.41 9.35 -3.79
C VAL A 308 -6.06 10.36 -4.90
N PRO A 309 -7.04 11.00 -5.55
CA PRO A 309 -6.78 12.14 -6.42
C PRO A 309 -6.22 13.30 -5.58
N VAL A 310 -4.97 13.68 -5.80
CA VAL A 310 -4.42 14.93 -5.25
C VAL A 310 -4.93 16.09 -6.13
N PRO A 311 -5.56 17.13 -5.57
CA PRO A 311 -5.98 18.29 -6.34
C PRO A 311 -4.75 18.99 -6.92
N VAL A 312 -4.67 19.03 -8.24
CA VAL A 312 -3.66 19.83 -8.94
C VAL A 312 -4.15 21.29 -9.02
N PRO A 313 -3.32 22.30 -8.66
CA PRO A 313 -3.67 23.71 -8.81
C PRO A 313 -4.18 24.00 -10.23
N THR A 314 -5.22 24.83 -10.35
CA THR A 314 -5.69 25.30 -11.65
C THR A 314 -4.88 26.54 -12.02
N PRO A 315 -4.22 26.56 -13.20
CA PRO A 315 -3.56 27.76 -13.70
C PRO A 315 -4.54 28.94 -13.71
N ALA A 316 -4.22 29.99 -12.95
CA ALA A 316 -4.99 31.22 -12.91
C ALA A 316 -4.25 32.30 -13.72
N PHE A 317 -4.98 33.07 -14.50
CA PHE A 317 -4.45 34.18 -15.29
C PHE A 317 -5.11 35.48 -14.87
N SER A 318 -4.31 36.51 -14.62
CA SER A 318 -4.73 37.83 -14.18
C SER A 318 -4.11 38.94 -15.03
N ILE A 319 -4.83 40.05 -15.09
CA ILE A 319 -4.34 41.32 -15.64
C ILE A 319 -4.38 42.29 -14.46
N ASP A 320 -3.20 42.67 -13.96
CA ASP A 320 -3.10 43.56 -12.82
C ASP A 320 -3.44 45.01 -13.22
N ALA A 321 -3.66 45.88 -12.23
CA ALA A 321 -3.92 47.30 -12.46
C ALA A 321 -2.65 48.01 -12.98
N GLY A 322 -2.36 47.82 -14.27
CA GLY A 322 -1.18 48.26 -15.00
C GLY A 322 -1.06 47.48 -16.31
N PRO A 323 -0.07 47.76 -17.18
CA PRO A 323 0.16 46.94 -18.37
C PRO A 323 0.91 45.66 -17.96
N MET A 324 0.36 44.85 -17.04
CA MET A 324 1.02 43.64 -16.56
C MET A 324 0.08 42.44 -16.63
N LEU A 325 0.57 41.37 -17.24
CA LEU A 325 -0.08 40.07 -17.31
C LEU A 325 0.62 39.16 -16.30
N SER A 326 -0.14 38.40 -15.53
CA SER A 326 0.36 37.49 -14.53
C SER A 326 -0.36 36.14 -14.61
N ALA A 327 0.36 35.06 -14.30
CA ALA A 327 -0.18 33.72 -14.19
C ALA A 327 0.37 33.03 -12.94
N SER A 328 -0.44 32.20 -12.28
CA SER A 328 -0.09 31.45 -11.07
C SER A 328 -0.65 30.03 -11.10
N GLY A 329 -0.05 29.11 -10.35
CA GLY A 329 -0.43 27.70 -10.38
C GLY A 329 0.02 26.99 -11.66
N LEU A 330 1.16 27.42 -12.22
CA LEU A 330 1.83 26.81 -13.36
C LEU A 330 2.70 25.64 -12.91
N GLU A 331 2.73 24.56 -13.70
CA GLU A 331 3.53 23.35 -13.43
C GLU A 331 4.76 23.25 -14.33
N ASP A 332 5.87 22.77 -13.77
CA ASP A 332 7.18 22.79 -14.44
C ASP A 332 7.27 21.93 -15.72
N ASP A 333 6.36 20.97 -15.86
CA ASP A 333 6.34 20.03 -16.98
C ASP A 333 5.19 20.30 -17.98
N VAL A 334 4.46 21.41 -17.82
CA VAL A 334 3.38 21.82 -18.73
C VAL A 334 3.83 23.00 -19.58
N ILE A 335 3.67 22.86 -20.89
CA ILE A 335 3.95 23.95 -21.83
C ILE A 335 2.72 24.87 -21.89
N TYR A 336 2.87 26.06 -21.32
CA TYR A 336 1.86 27.11 -21.40
C TYR A 336 2.14 28.07 -22.55
N GLN A 337 1.09 28.50 -23.26
CA GLN A 337 1.15 29.52 -24.29
C GLN A 337 0.26 30.70 -23.92
N LEU A 338 0.83 31.90 -23.88
CA LEU A 338 0.06 33.13 -23.90
C LEU A 338 -0.51 33.33 -25.31
N GLN A 339 -1.81 33.54 -25.40
CA GLN A 339 -2.50 33.77 -26.67
C GLN A 339 -3.30 35.07 -26.63
N SER A 340 -3.48 35.71 -27.79
CA SER A 340 -4.35 36.89 -27.90
C SER A 340 -5.28 36.84 -29.11
N SER A 341 -6.38 37.60 -29.01
CA SER A 341 -7.34 37.82 -30.08
C SER A 341 -7.84 39.26 -30.12
N GLY A 342 -8.28 39.74 -31.29
CA GLY A 342 -8.93 41.05 -31.45
C GLY A 342 -10.42 41.04 -31.10
N ASP A 343 -11.04 39.87 -31.09
CA ASP A 343 -12.43 39.65 -30.69
C ASP A 343 -12.57 38.29 -29.97
N LEU A 344 -13.71 38.05 -29.32
CA LEU A 344 -13.97 36.77 -28.62
C LEU A 344 -14.40 35.63 -29.56
N SER A 345 -14.68 35.94 -30.82
CA SER A 345 -15.25 35.02 -31.82
C SER A 345 -14.22 34.47 -32.83
N GLY A 346 -13.03 35.07 -32.91
CA GLY A 346 -11.99 34.78 -33.87
C GLY A 346 -10.97 33.76 -33.39
N GLY A 347 -10.03 33.44 -34.29
CA GLY A 347 -8.89 32.57 -33.99
C GLY A 347 -7.92 33.23 -33.01
N TRP A 348 -7.44 32.45 -32.04
CA TRP A 348 -6.45 32.90 -31.08
C TRP A 348 -5.04 32.68 -31.63
N ALA A 349 -4.21 33.72 -31.60
CA ALA A 349 -2.82 33.64 -32.03
C ALA A 349 -1.89 33.50 -30.82
N GLY A 350 -0.93 32.58 -30.89
CA GLY A 350 0.16 32.47 -29.92
C GLY A 350 1.01 33.73 -29.90
N LEU A 351 1.27 34.25 -28.70
CA LEU A 351 2.15 35.39 -28.46
C LEU A 351 3.50 34.94 -27.93
N GLU A 352 3.50 34.06 -26.92
CA GLU A 352 4.70 33.63 -26.21
C GLU A 352 4.47 32.26 -25.57
N THR A 353 5.52 31.43 -25.53
CA THR A 353 5.56 30.23 -24.69
C THR A 353 6.09 30.62 -23.32
N ILE A 354 5.32 30.33 -22.28
CA ILE A 354 5.68 30.62 -20.89
C ILE A 354 6.54 29.46 -20.38
N ALA A 355 7.81 29.75 -20.08
CA ALA A 355 8.61 28.88 -19.23
C ALA A 355 8.18 29.09 -17.78
N THR A 356 7.89 28.02 -17.05
CA THR A 356 7.54 28.13 -15.64
C THR A 356 8.71 28.71 -14.85
N GLY A 357 8.43 29.78 -14.10
CA GLY A 357 9.38 30.35 -13.17
C GLY A 357 9.32 29.64 -11.81
N PRO A 358 10.31 29.87 -10.93
CA PRO A 358 10.29 29.34 -9.56
C PRO A 358 8.97 29.71 -8.86
N GLY A 359 8.29 28.71 -8.30
CA GLY A 359 7.02 28.90 -7.58
C GLY A 359 5.77 28.90 -8.45
N GLY A 360 5.84 28.38 -9.68
CA GLY A 360 4.66 28.18 -10.53
C GLY A 360 3.96 29.47 -10.92
N SER A 361 4.72 30.54 -11.11
CA SER A 361 4.21 31.85 -11.48
C SER A 361 4.97 32.46 -12.65
N TRP A 362 4.29 33.32 -13.41
CA TRP A 362 4.85 34.05 -14.53
C TRP A 362 4.27 35.46 -14.58
N SER A 363 5.05 36.42 -15.05
CA SER A 363 4.53 37.75 -15.36
C SER A 363 5.30 38.43 -16.50
N ALA A 364 4.61 39.23 -17.30
CA ALA A 364 5.21 40.07 -18.32
C ALA A 364 4.45 41.38 -18.50
N ALA A 365 5.12 42.39 -19.05
CA ALA A 365 4.46 43.62 -19.43
C ALA A 365 3.52 43.36 -20.63
N ALA A 366 2.25 43.71 -20.50
CA ALA A 366 1.33 43.79 -21.62
C ALA A 366 1.88 44.84 -22.60
N THR A 367 2.11 44.47 -23.86
CA THR A 367 2.47 45.44 -24.89
C THR A 367 1.35 46.47 -25.04
N PRO A 368 1.57 47.75 -24.64
CA PRO A 368 0.48 48.71 -24.47
C PRO A 368 0.08 49.40 -25.78
N SER A 369 0.74 49.10 -26.90
CA SER A 369 0.49 49.74 -28.20
C SER A 369 -0.30 48.83 -29.13
N GLY A 370 -1.57 49.15 -29.34
CA GLY A 370 -2.42 48.49 -30.32
C GLY A 370 -3.92 48.65 -30.04
N PRO A 371 -4.79 48.16 -30.94
CA PRO A 371 -6.22 48.02 -30.67
C PRO A 371 -6.46 47.11 -29.44
N ARG A 372 -7.61 47.26 -28.80
CA ARG A 372 -8.02 46.40 -27.66
C ARG A 372 -7.88 44.92 -28.05
N ARG A 373 -7.27 44.12 -27.17
CA ARG A 373 -7.08 42.68 -27.34
C ARG A 373 -7.60 41.92 -26.12
N PHE A 374 -7.99 40.68 -26.37
CA PHE A 374 -8.27 39.67 -25.36
C PHE A 374 -7.04 38.77 -25.20
N TYR A 375 -6.79 38.29 -23.99
CA TYR A 375 -5.67 37.39 -23.65
C TYR A 375 -6.21 36.12 -22.98
N ARG A 376 -5.54 34.99 -23.22
CA ARG A 376 -5.79 33.73 -22.51
C ARG A 376 -4.51 32.92 -22.38
N LEU A 377 -4.56 31.95 -21.47
CA LEU A 377 -3.56 30.90 -21.33
C LEU A 377 -4.04 29.64 -22.06
N GLY A 378 -3.26 29.16 -23.02
CA GLY A 378 -3.46 27.85 -23.66
C GLY A 378 -2.44 26.85 -23.12
N TYR A 379 -2.86 25.62 -22.86
CA TYR A 379 -1.99 24.52 -22.44
C TYR A 379 -2.63 23.21 -22.88
N ASP A 380 -1.82 22.17 -23.11
CA ASP A 380 -2.35 20.84 -23.39
C ASP A 380 -3.17 20.36 -22.18
N SER A 381 -4.30 19.70 -22.44
CA SER A 381 -5.13 19.12 -21.38
C SER A 381 -4.25 18.29 -20.44
N LYS A 382 -4.35 18.52 -19.13
CA LYS A 382 -3.56 17.83 -18.09
C LYS A 382 -3.40 16.35 -18.44
N VAL A 383 -2.20 15.94 -18.83
CA VAL A 383 -1.83 14.52 -18.84
C VAL A 383 -1.37 14.25 -17.42
N THR A 384 -2.23 13.60 -16.65
CA THR A 384 -1.93 13.23 -15.27
C THR A 384 -0.69 12.32 -15.24
N ARG A 385 0.47 12.88 -14.91
CA ARG A 385 1.67 12.12 -14.52
C ARG A 385 1.88 12.38 -13.04
N TYR A 386 1.92 11.32 -12.25
CA TYR A 386 2.36 11.38 -10.86
C TYR A 386 3.53 10.41 -10.69
N GLU A 387 4.70 10.95 -10.37
CA GLU A 387 5.83 10.21 -9.80
C GLU A 387 5.90 10.55 -8.30
N LEU A 388 6.25 9.56 -7.47
CA LEU A 388 6.45 9.77 -6.04
C LEU A 388 7.86 10.36 -5.79
N PRO A 389 8.02 11.23 -4.78
CA PRO A 389 9.33 11.71 -4.40
C PRO A 389 10.17 10.54 -3.89
N LEU A 390 11.40 10.40 -4.40
CA LEU A 390 12.44 9.63 -3.74
C LEU A 390 12.59 10.19 -2.33
N ALA A 391 12.39 9.35 -1.31
CA ALA A 391 12.80 9.71 0.04
C ALA A 391 14.29 10.07 0.00
N ALA A 392 14.61 11.31 0.41
CA ALA A 392 15.97 11.85 0.42
C ALA A 392 16.77 11.23 1.58
N PRO A 393 18.11 11.24 1.48
CA PRO A 393 19.00 10.08 1.58
C PRO A 393 19.19 9.46 2.96
#